data_AF-A0A800A229-F1
#
_entry.id   AF-A0A800A229-F1
#
_cell.length_a   1.000
_cell.length_b   1.000
_cell.length_c   1.000
_cell.angle_alpha   90.00
_cell.angle_beta   90.00
_cell.angle_gamma   90.00
#
_symmetry.space_group_name_H-M   'P 1'
#
loop_
_entity.id
_entity.type
_entity.pdbx_description
1 polymer ?
#
loop_
_entity_poly.entity_id
_entity_poly.type
_entity_poly.pdbx_seq_one_letter_code
_entity_poly.pdbx_strand_id
1 'polypeptide(L)'
;MLKWLGSLVDSNEKELKRLEPTVARINSLEPDFQRLSDAELRAKTDEFRARLENGETLDDLLPEAFAAVREAARRTIGERHFDVQLMGGIVLYQGKIAEMKTG
;
A
#
# COMPACT_ATOMS: atom_id res chain seq x y z
N MET A 1 24.49 -19.93 6.37
CA MET A 1 25.29 -20.24 5.16
C MET A 1 24.58 -21.30 4.30
N LEU A 2 23.34 -21.01 3.87
CA LEU A 2 22.54 -21.84 2.94
C LEU A 2 21.31 -21.06 2.39
N LYS A 3 21.33 -19.72 2.42
CA LYS A 3 20.17 -18.88 2.07
C LYS A 3 19.80 -18.98 0.57
N TRP A 4 20.78 -19.31 -0.28
CA TRP A 4 20.63 -19.32 -1.73
C TRP A 4 19.88 -20.55 -2.29
N LEU A 5 19.84 -21.68 -1.57
CA LEU A 5 18.99 -22.82 -1.96
C LEU A 5 17.52 -22.59 -1.55
N GLY A 6 17.28 -21.91 -0.43
CA GLY A 6 15.94 -21.67 0.10
C GLY A 6 15.10 -20.71 -0.76
N SER A 7 15.73 -19.67 -1.33
CA SER A 7 15.01 -18.66 -2.13
C SER A 7 14.40 -19.20 -3.44
N LEU A 8 14.76 -20.42 -3.87
CA LEU A 8 14.15 -21.09 -5.02
C LEU A 8 12.90 -21.91 -4.66
N VAL A 9 12.66 -22.15 -3.37
CA VAL A 9 11.56 -23.01 -2.86
C VAL A 9 10.64 -22.25 -1.89
N ASP A 10 11.11 -21.15 -1.29
CA ASP A 10 10.33 -20.35 -0.35
C ASP A 10 9.28 -19.50 -1.08
N SER A 11 8.02 -19.91 -0.98
CA SER A 11 6.87 -19.19 -1.55
C SER A 11 6.68 -17.82 -0.92
N ASN A 12 7.01 -17.65 0.36
CA ASN A 12 6.73 -16.42 1.10
C ASN A 12 7.72 -15.32 0.72
N GLU A 13 9.02 -15.64 0.63
CA GLU A 13 10.02 -14.67 0.16
C GLU A 13 9.70 -14.19 -1.27
N LYS A 14 9.21 -15.09 -2.12
CA LYS A 14 8.79 -14.76 -3.49
C LYS A 14 7.55 -13.87 -3.52
N GLU A 15 6.55 -14.15 -2.69
CA GLU A 15 5.37 -13.29 -2.57
C GLU A 15 5.73 -11.89 -2.07
N LEU A 16 6.59 -11.78 -1.04
CA LEU A 16 7.04 -10.48 -0.54
C LEU A 16 7.76 -9.67 -1.63
N LYS A 17 8.66 -10.30 -2.40
CA LYS A 17 9.32 -9.65 -3.54
C LYS A 17 8.36 -9.17 -4.63
N ARG A 18 7.20 -9.83 -4.78
CA ARG A 18 6.14 -9.37 -5.71
C ARG A 18 5.43 -8.12 -5.22
N LEU A 19 5.42 -7.84 -3.92
CA LEU A 19 4.79 -6.65 -3.35
C LEU A 19 5.71 -5.42 -3.35
N GLU A 20 7.04 -5.63 -3.34
CA GLU A 20 8.04 -4.55 -3.31
C GLU A 20 7.81 -3.46 -4.39
N PRO A 21 7.50 -3.77 -5.67
CA PRO A 21 7.24 -2.75 -6.68
C PRO A 21 6.01 -1.88 -6.36
N THR A 22 4.94 -2.49 -5.85
CA THR A 22 3.72 -1.77 -5.46
C THR A 22 3.99 -0.87 -4.27
N VAL A 23 4.74 -1.35 -3.26
CA VAL A 23 5.16 -0.54 -2.12
C VAL A 23 6.06 0.62 -2.56
N ALA A 24 7.00 0.38 -3.47
CA ALA A 24 7.83 1.42 -4.05
C ALA A 24 7.00 2.48 -4.79
N ARG A 25 5.95 2.06 -5.51
CA ARG A 25 5.00 2.97 -6.15
C ARG A 25 4.27 3.83 -5.13
N ILE A 26 3.74 3.24 -4.05
CA ILE A 26 3.09 3.98 -2.95
C ILE A 26 4.06 4.99 -2.32
N ASN A 27 5.30 4.57 -2.05
CA ASN A 27 6.34 5.46 -1.51
C ASN A 27 6.64 6.63 -2.45
N SER A 28 6.69 6.38 -3.76
CA SER A 28 6.97 7.44 -4.75
C SER A 28 5.87 8.51 -4.82
N LEU A 29 4.64 8.17 -4.45
CA LEU A 29 3.49 9.09 -4.43
C LEU A 29 3.48 9.96 -3.16
N GLU A 30 4.22 9.59 -2.12
CA GLU A 30 4.18 10.28 -0.83
C GLU A 30 4.36 11.80 -0.98
N PRO A 31 5.41 12.33 -1.64
CA PRO A 31 5.60 13.78 -1.76
C PRO A 31 4.41 14.53 -2.37
N ASP A 32 3.67 13.91 -3.29
CA ASP A 32 2.51 14.52 -3.94
C ASP A 32 1.32 14.58 -2.97
N PHE A 33 1.10 13.51 -2.21
CA PHE A 33 0.06 13.46 -1.18
C PHE A 33 0.38 14.37 0.03
N GLN A 34 1.65 14.54 0.39
CA GLN A 34 2.05 15.48 1.45
C GLN A 34 1.66 16.93 1.12
N ARG A 35 1.64 17.29 -0.17
CA ARG A 35 1.33 18.65 -0.64
C ARG A 35 -0.16 18.96 -0.67
N LEU A 36 -1.02 17.95 -0.63
CA LEU A 36 -2.46 18.15 -0.62
C LEU A 36 -2.89 18.85 0.68
N SER A 37 -3.84 19.77 0.59
CA SER A 37 -4.62 20.22 1.74
C SER A 37 -5.53 19.10 2.28
N ASP A 38 -6.08 19.27 3.47
CA ASP A 38 -7.01 18.31 4.05
C ASP A 38 -8.28 18.14 3.18
N ALA A 39 -8.72 19.24 2.56
CA ALA A 39 -9.86 19.23 1.63
C ALA A 39 -9.54 18.43 0.36
N GLU A 40 -8.35 18.64 -0.23
CA GLU A 40 -7.92 17.90 -1.43
C GLU A 40 -7.69 16.42 -1.12
N LEU A 41 -7.07 16.09 0.02
CA LEU A 41 -6.90 14.71 0.46
C LEU A 41 -8.24 14.01 0.68
N ARG A 42 -9.23 14.70 1.25
CA ARG A 42 -10.59 14.17 1.40
C ARG A 42 -11.26 13.94 0.05
N ALA A 43 -11.11 14.88 -0.88
CA ALA A 43 -11.69 14.83 -2.22
C ALA A 43 -11.17 13.64 -3.06
N LYS A 44 -9.98 13.10 -2.74
CA LYS A 44 -9.48 11.85 -3.36
C LYS A 44 -10.46 10.69 -3.23
N THR A 45 -11.26 10.63 -2.17
CA THR A 45 -12.28 9.58 -2.02
C THR A 45 -13.32 9.64 -3.14
N ASP A 46 -13.80 10.83 -3.47
CA ASP A 46 -14.81 11.02 -4.52
C ASP A 46 -14.20 10.79 -5.91
N GLU A 47 -12.95 11.23 -6.11
CA GLU A 47 -12.16 10.95 -7.32
C GLU A 47 -12.01 9.44 -7.56
N PHE A 48 -11.62 8.67 -6.54
CA PHE A 48 -11.43 7.22 -6.66
C PHE A 48 -12.76 6.50 -6.94
N ARG A 49 -13.87 6.91 -6.32
CA ARG A 49 -15.19 6.35 -6.63
C ARG A 49 -15.58 6.59 -8.08
N ALA A 50 -15.41 7.83 -8.57
CA ALA A 50 -15.70 8.17 -9.95
C ALA A 50 -14.83 7.38 -10.94
N ARG A 51 -13.54 7.21 -10.65
CA ARG A 51 -12.62 6.41 -11.48
C ARG A 51 -13.02 4.93 -11.52
N LEU A 52 -13.42 4.36 -10.38
CA LEU A 52 -13.94 2.99 -10.29
C LEU A 52 -15.24 2.82 -11.10
N GLU A 53 -16.16 3.78 -11.01
CA GLU A 53 -17.40 3.79 -11.81
C GLU A 53 -17.12 3.92 -13.32
N ASN A 54 -16.04 4.61 -13.69
CA ASN A 54 -15.58 4.76 -15.07
C ASN A 54 -14.75 3.57 -15.59
N GLY A 55 -14.61 2.50 -14.81
CA GLY A 55 -14.05 1.22 -15.25
C GLY A 55 -12.59 0.96 -14.86
N GLU A 56 -11.95 1.84 -14.09
CA GLU A 56 -10.69 1.47 -13.42
C GLU A 56 -10.93 0.35 -12.41
N THR A 57 -9.94 -0.52 -12.22
CA THR A 57 -10.04 -1.60 -11.23
C THR A 57 -9.54 -1.13 -9.85
N LEU A 58 -9.88 -1.89 -8.81
CA LEU A 58 -9.31 -1.64 -7.48
C LEU A 58 -7.79 -1.81 -7.47
N ASP A 59 -7.21 -2.66 -8.32
CA ASP A 59 -5.77 -2.83 -8.47
C ASP A 59 -5.10 -1.59 -9.05
N ASP A 60 -5.77 -0.92 -10.01
CA ASP A 60 -5.29 0.32 -10.61
C ASP A 60 -5.26 1.46 -9.57
N LEU A 61 -6.29 1.51 -8.71
CA LEU A 61 -6.44 2.53 -7.66
C LEU A 61 -5.56 2.27 -6.43
N LEU A 62 -5.11 1.03 -6.22
CA LEU A 62 -4.47 0.60 -4.98
C LEU A 62 -3.32 1.50 -4.54
N PRO A 63 -2.33 1.87 -5.39
CA PRO A 63 -1.20 2.66 -4.93
C PRO A 63 -1.60 4.05 -4.42
N GLU A 64 -2.53 4.72 -5.12
CA GLU A 64 -3.01 6.04 -4.74
C GLU A 64 -3.91 5.99 -3.51
N ALA A 65 -4.76 4.96 -3.40
CA ALA A 65 -5.60 4.74 -2.22
C ALA A 65 -4.76 4.52 -0.95
N PHE A 66 -3.69 3.71 -1.04
CA PHE A 66 -2.78 3.47 0.08
C PHE A 66 -1.96 4.72 0.44
N ALA A 67 -1.53 5.52 -0.56
CA ALA A 67 -0.88 6.79 -0.32
C ALA A 67 -1.81 7.79 0.41
N ALA A 68 -3.09 7.86 -0.01
CA ALA A 68 -4.10 8.69 0.63
C ALA A 68 -4.32 8.31 2.10
N VAL A 69 -4.49 7.01 2.38
CA VAL A 69 -4.68 6.50 3.75
C VAL A 69 -3.44 6.71 4.61
N ARG A 70 -2.23 6.53 4.05
CA ARG A 70 -0.98 6.80 4.76
C ARG A 70 -0.88 8.28 5.17
N GLU A 71 -1.19 9.19 4.25
CA GLU A 71 -1.15 10.62 4.56
C GLU A 71 -2.24 11.00 5.58
N ALA A 72 -3.45 10.45 5.45
CA ALA A 72 -4.52 10.67 6.41
C ALA A 72 -4.14 10.18 7.82
N ALA A 73 -3.52 9.00 7.94
CA ALA A 73 -3.02 8.48 9.21
C ALA A 73 -1.94 9.40 9.80
N ARG A 74 -0.98 9.87 8.99
CA ARG A 74 0.04 10.80 9.48
C ARG A 74 -0.58 12.07 10.06
N ARG A 75 -1.61 12.63 9.41
CA ARG A 75 -2.27 13.87 9.86
C ARG A 75 -3.15 13.69 11.09
N THR A 76 -3.87 12.58 11.15
CA THR A 76 -4.94 12.40 12.15
C THR A 76 -4.48 11.69 13.40
N ILE A 77 -3.56 10.73 13.27
CA ILE A 77 -3.05 9.93 14.40
C ILE A 77 -1.54 10.05 14.59
N GLY A 78 -0.85 10.83 13.76
CA GLY A 78 0.59 11.09 13.88
C GLY A 78 1.50 9.97 13.37
N GLU A 79 0.94 8.92 12.78
CA GLU A 79 1.67 7.71 12.40
C GLU A 79 1.80 7.57 10.88
N ARG A 80 3.05 7.41 10.41
CA ARG A 80 3.32 7.07 9.01
C ARG A 80 3.40 5.55 8.89
N HIS A 81 2.45 4.94 8.19
CA HIS A 81 2.48 3.49 7.91
C HIS A 81 3.85 3.05 7.36
N PHE A 82 4.48 2.08 8.02
CA PHE A 82 5.72 1.46 7.56
C PHE A 82 5.48 0.62 6.30
N ASP A 83 6.56 0.36 5.56
CA ASP A 83 6.49 -0.40 4.31
C ASP A 83 5.97 -1.83 4.53
N VAL A 84 6.32 -2.45 5.65
CA VAL A 84 5.77 -3.76 6.06
C VAL A 84 4.28 -3.71 6.38
N GLN A 85 3.76 -2.58 6.87
CA GLN A 85 2.32 -2.41 7.11
C GLN A 85 1.58 -2.22 5.77
N LEU A 86 2.18 -1.52 4.81
CA LEU A 86 1.62 -1.48 3.44
C LEU A 86 1.56 -2.87 2.82
N MET A 87 2.64 -3.66 2.94
CA MET A 87 2.66 -5.06 2.47
C MET A 87 1.54 -5.87 3.12
N GLY A 88 1.38 -5.77 4.44
CA GLY A 88 0.30 -6.42 5.18
C GLY A 88 -1.08 -6.02 4.65
N GLY A 89 -1.32 -4.72 4.43
CA GLY A 89 -2.57 -4.22 3.84
C GLY A 89 -2.83 -4.74 2.43
N ILE A 90 -1.80 -4.84 1.58
CA ILE A 90 -1.93 -5.42 0.23
C ILE A 90 -2.26 -6.91 0.31
N VAL A 91 -1.65 -7.66 1.22
CA VAL A 91 -1.94 -9.08 1.44
C VAL A 91 -3.40 -9.27 1.89
N LEU A 92 -3.90 -8.42 2.79
CA LEU A 92 -5.30 -8.45 3.23
C LEU A 92 -6.26 -8.13 2.08
N TYR A 93 -5.93 -7.13 1.25
CA TYR A 93 -6.70 -6.78 0.06
C TYR A 93 -6.77 -7.95 -0.94
N GLN A 94 -5.69 -8.73 -1.08
CA GLN A 94 -5.66 -9.94 -1.90
C GLN A 94 -6.48 -11.12 -1.31
N GLY A 95 -7.17 -10.92 -0.17
CA GLY A 95 -7.95 -11.97 0.51
C GLY A 95 -7.08 -13.03 1.17
N LYS A 96 -5.81 -12.71 1.49
CA LYS A 96 -4.85 -13.62 2.13
C LYS A 96 -4.65 -13.25 3.61
N ILE A 97 -4.00 -14.15 4.36
CA ILE A 97 -3.60 -13.91 5.75
C ILE A 97 -2.26 -13.16 5.77
N ALA A 98 -2.25 -11.97 6.38
CA ALA A 98 -1.03 -11.23 6.68
C ALA A 98 -0.53 -11.59 8.09
N GLU A 99 0.46 -12.47 8.20
CA GLU A 99 1.13 -12.74 9.47
C GLU A 99 2.15 -11.64 9.77
N MET A 100 1.91 -10.87 10.83
CA MET A 100 2.80 -9.84 11.32
C MET A 100 2.99 -10.03 12.83
N LYS A 101 4.23 -9.84 13.31
CA LYS A 101 4.49 -9.84 14.76
C LYS A 101 3.78 -8.66 15.41
N THR A 102 3.49 -8.78 16.70
CA THR A 102 2.96 -7.67 17.50
C THR A 102 4.06 -6.63 17.73
N GLY A 103 3.78 -5.38 17.33
CA GLY A 103 4.76 -4.29 17.36
C GLY A 103 5.89 -4.48 16.34
#